data_AF-A0A7G1IPH6-F1
#
_entry.id   AF-A0A7G1IPH6-F1
#
_cell.length_a   1.000
_cell.length_b   1.000
_cell.length_c   1.000
_cell.angle_alpha   90.00
_cell.angle_beta   90.00
_cell.angle_gamma   90.00
#
_symmetry.space_group_name_H-M   'P 1'
#
loop_
_entity.id
_entity.type
_entity.pdbx_description
1 polymer ?
#
loop_
_entity_poly.entity_id
_entity_poly.type
_entity_poly.pdbx_seq_one_letter_code
_entity_poly.pdbx_strand_id
1 'polypeptide(L)' 'MGQQELDSAVGDGMRAMIARSGTERIGTPDDIAAAAAFLLGPDASFITGIDLLVDGGVIAAVRSGS' A
#
# COMPACT_ATOMS: atom_id res chain seq x y z
N MET A 1 2.18 10.09 8.10
CA MET A 1 2.93 9.52 9.24
C MET A 1 4.36 10.01 9.15
N GLY A 2 4.92 10.53 10.24
CA GLY A 2 6.27 11.14 10.24
C GLY A 2 7.38 10.13 10.52
N GLN A 3 8.62 10.46 10.15
CA GLN A 3 9.80 9.61 10.34
C GLN A 3 9.98 9.14 11.80
N GLN A 4 9.61 9.98 12.77
CA GLN A 4 9.67 9.65 14.20
C GLN A 4 8.76 8.49 14.63
N GLU A 5 7.61 8.31 13.97
CA GLU A 5 6.68 7.21 14.26
C GLU A 5 7.24 5.88 13.76
N LEU A 6 7.95 5.90 12.62
CA LEU A 6 8.69 4.75 12.10
C LEU A 6 9.85 4.39 13.03
N ASP A 7 10.53 5.35 13.65
CA ASP A 7 11.66 5.05 14.54
C ASP A 7 11.23 4.58 15.95
N SER A 8 9.92 4.48 16.21
CA SER A 8 9.37 3.99 17.48
C SER A 8 9.19 2.46 17.51
N ALA A 9 8.86 1.91 18.68
CA ALA A 9 8.47 0.50 18.83
C ALA A 9 7.22 0.12 18.01
N VAL A 10 6.34 1.09 17.71
CA VAL A 10 5.21 0.89 16.77
C VAL A 10 5.73 0.76 15.34
N GLY A 11 6.80 1.47 15.01
CA GLY A 11 7.46 1.41 13.73
C GLY A 11 8.21 0.12 13.45
N ASP A 12 8.57 -0.68 14.47
CA ASP A 12 9.10 -2.04 14.29
C ASP A 12 8.07 -2.95 13.60
N GLY A 13 6.81 -2.88 14.04
CA GLY A 13 5.71 -3.59 13.39
C GLY A 13 5.50 -3.13 11.94
N MET A 14 5.58 -1.82 11.70
CA MET A 14 5.44 -1.26 10.36
C MET A 14 6.58 -1.68 9.43
N ARG A 15 7.84 -1.65 9.89
CA ARG A 15 9.00 -2.16 9.15
C ARG A 15 8.85 -3.64 8.80
N ALA A 16 8.40 -4.47 9.75
CA ALA A 16 8.18 -5.89 9.52
C ALA A 16 7.07 -6.17 8.49
N MET A 17 6.01 -5.34 8.48
CA MET A 17 4.97 -5.42 7.44
C MET A 17 5.52 -5.02 6.06
N ILE A 18 6.30 -3.94 5.97
CA ILE A 18 6.93 -3.49 4.73
C ILE A 18 7.88 -4.56 4.19
N ALA A 19 8.76 -5.12 5.03
CA ALA A 19 9.72 -6.14 4.62
C ALA A 19 9.07 -7.45 4.12
N ARG A 20 7.77 -7.64 4.37
CA ARG A 20 6.99 -8.79 3.90
C ARG A 20 6.07 -8.46 2.74
N SER A 21 5.90 -7.18 2.41
CA SER A 21 5.05 -6.74 1.31
C SER A 21 5.71 -7.06 -0.04
N GLY A 22 4.95 -6.99 -1.12
CA GLY A 22 5.47 -7.30 -2.45
C GLY A 22 6.48 -6.27 -2.97
N THR A 23 6.43 -5.03 -2.47
CA THR A 23 7.32 -3.94 -2.93
C THR A 23 8.47 -3.63 -1.98
N GLU A 24 8.42 -4.11 -0.74
CA GLU A 24 9.45 -3.92 0.29
C GLU A 24 9.86 -2.45 0.53
N ARG A 25 8.96 -1.50 0.24
CA ARG A 25 9.19 -0.07 0.46
C ARG A 25 7.96 0.64 1.00
N ILE A 26 8.21 1.81 1.59
CA ILE A 26 7.15 2.75 1.95
C ILE A 26 6.53 3.32 0.66
N GLY A 27 5.20 3.38 0.63
CA GLY A 27 4.45 4.03 -0.44
C GLY A 27 4.68 5.54 -0.44
N THR A 28 4.71 6.13 -1.62
CA THR A 28 4.85 7.58 -1.81
C THR A 28 3.50 8.18 -2.25
N PRO A 29 3.32 9.51 -2.12
CA PRO A 29 2.16 10.19 -2.70
C PRO A 29 1.99 9.90 -4.20
N ASP A 30 3.09 9.71 -4.92
CA ASP A 30 3.08 9.43 -6.35
C ASP A 30 2.47 8.06 -6.68
N ASP A 31 2.59 7.07 -5.80
CA ASP A 31 1.95 5.75 -5.99
C ASP A 31 0.41 5.89 -6.04
N ILE A 32 -0.15 6.75 -5.18
CA ILE A 32 -1.59 7.04 -5.16
C ILE A 32 -1.98 7.88 -6.36
N ALA A 33 -1.18 8.89 -6.72
CA ALA A 33 -1.44 9.74 -7.88
C ALA A 33 -1.45 8.93 -9.18
N ALA A 34 -0.53 7.98 -9.34
CA ALA A 34 -0.48 7.09 -10.50
C ALA A 34 -1.71 6.17 -10.58
N ALA A 35 -2.12 5.58 -9.45
CA ALA A 35 -3.34 4.76 -9.41
C ALA A 35 -4.60 5.57 -9.74
N ALA A 36 -4.71 6.80 -9.20
CA ALA A 36 -5.82 7.70 -9.51
C ALA A 36 -5.81 8.12 -10.99
N ALA A 37 -4.64 8.44 -11.55
CA ALA A 37 -4.49 8.79 -12.96
C ALA A 37 -4.93 7.64 -13.88
N PHE A 38 -4.60 6.39 -13.54
CA PHE A 38 -5.10 5.22 -14.26
C PHE A 38 -6.63 5.11 -14.19
N LEU A 39 -7.22 5.23 -12.98
CA LEU A 39 -8.67 5.13 -12.80
C LEU A 39 -9.46 6.26 -13.48
N LEU A 40 -8.85 7.41 -13.71
CA LEU A 40 -9.43 8.52 -14.48
C LEU A 40 -9.20 8.38 -16.00
N GLY A 41 -8.38 7.40 -16.41
CA GLY A 41 -8.05 7.11 -17.79
C GLY A 41 -9.13 6.31 -18.54
N PRO A 42 -9.06 6.27 -19.88
CA PRO A 42 -10.04 5.56 -20.71
C PRO A 42 -10.04 4.04 -20.47
N ASP A 43 -8.90 3.48 -20.02
CA ASP A 43 -8.73 2.05 -19.81
C ASP A 43 -9.49 1.54 -18.57
N ALA A 44 -9.93 2.43 -17.68
CA ALA A 44 -10.70 2.10 -16.49
C ALA A 44 -12.22 2.13 -16.71
N SER A 45 -12.71 2.21 -17.96
CA SER A 45 -14.12 2.45 -18.30
C SER A 45 -15.13 1.43 -17.74
N PHE A 46 -14.69 0.24 -17.32
CA PHE A 46 -15.54 -0.79 -16.72
C PHE A 46 -15.20 -1.08 -15.24
N ILE A 47 -14.35 -0.26 -14.62
CA ILE A 47 -13.95 -0.38 -13.21
C ILE A 47 -14.79 0.61 -12.40
N THR A 48 -15.70 0.10 -11.59
CA THR A 48 -16.56 0.92 -10.71
C THR A 48 -17.04 0.12 -9.50
N GLY A 49 -17.35 0.82 -8.40
CA GLY A 49 -17.93 0.23 -7.19
C GLY A 49 -16.97 -0.65 -6.37
N ILE A 50 -15.65 -0.43 -6.49
CA ILE A 50 -14.63 -1.20 -5.77
C ILE A 50 -13.80 -0.33 -4.83
N ASP A 51 -13.22 -0.96 -3.83
CA ASP A 51 -12.08 -0.44 -3.07
C ASP A 51 -10.78 -0.97 -3.70
N LEU A 52 -9.94 -0.07 -4.23
CA LEU A 52 -8.63 -0.42 -4.76
C LEU A 52 -7.55 -0.24 -3.69
N LEU A 53 -6.97 -1.34 -3.22
CA LEU A 53 -5.81 -1.29 -2.33
C LEU A 53 -4.55 -0.86 -3.11
N VAL A 54 -3.92 0.21 -2.65
CA VAL A 54 -2.62 0.69 -3.12
C VAL A 54 -1.64 0.69 -1.94
N ASP A 55 -1.28 -0.51 -1.49
CA ASP A 55 -0.58 -0.72 -0.21
C ASP A 55 0.78 -1.42 -0.37
N GLY A 56 1.27 -1.59 -1.60
CA GLY A 56 2.51 -2.31 -1.87
C GLY A 56 2.45 -3.82 -1.58
N GLY A 57 1.25 -4.39 -1.41
CA GLY A 57 1.03 -5.82 -1.15
C GLY A 57 1.10 -6.20 0.33
N VAL A 58 0.96 -5.24 1.26
CA VAL A 58 0.95 -5.53 2.71
C VAL A 58 -0.20 -6.46 3.07
N ILE A 59 -1.41 -6.18 2.62
CA ILE A 59 -2.58 -7.01 2.93
C ILE A 59 -2.48 -8.39 2.28
N ALA A 60 -1.98 -8.48 1.04
CA ALA A 60 -1.75 -9.76 0.37
C ALA A 60 -0.73 -10.64 1.13
N ALA A 61 0.24 -10.02 1.82
CA ALA A 61 1.23 -10.73 2.63
C ALA A 61 0.69 -11.22 3.99
N VAL A 62 -0.49 -10.78 4.41
CA VAL A 62 -1.13 -11.26 5.65
C VAL A 62 -1.60 -12.70 5.44
N ARG A 63 -0.94 -13.66 6.08
CA ARG A 63 -1.47 -15.02 6.22
C ARG A 63 -2.51 -15.04 7.33
N SER A 64 -3.78 -15.11 6.96
CA SER A 64 -4.85 -15.49 7.88
C SER A 64 -4.78 -17.01 8.08
N GLY A 65 -4.06 -17.47 9.09
CA GLY A 65 -4.05 -18.88 9.48
C GLY A 65 -2.68 -19.45 9.83
N SER A 66 -2.44 -19.54 11.13
CA SER A 66 -1.91 -20.74 11.82
C SER A 66 -2.29 -20.65 13.30
#